data_AF-A0A923UPW0-F1
#
_entry.id   AF-A0A923UPW0-F1
#
_cell.length_a   1.000
_cell.length_b   1.000
_cell.length_c   1.000
_cell.angle_alpha   90.00
_cell.angle_beta   90.00
_cell.angle_gamma   90.00
#
_symmetry.space_group_name_H-M   'P 1'
#
loop_
_entity.id
_entity.type
_entity.pdbx_description
1 polymer ?
#
loop_
_entity_poly.entity_id
_entity_poly.type
_entity_poly.pdbx_seq_one_letter_code
_entity_poly.pdbx_strand_id
1 'polypeptide(L)'
;TFITSNEVIGEYTSGAEVVSEFAESKKVIEFLINLNTELEGTPFKIAYRVRDEFLIYCYYASLNPTDANWFTHALDEMTSMKILSRIEGDETKTGSVLRNLQRVLTADYKKSNTKLKEMETRLSISGYTSFWS
;
A
#
# COMPACT_ATOMS: atom_id res chain seq x y z
N THR A 1 -19.34 -19.02 0.56
CA THR A 1 -19.91 -18.26 1.70
C THR A 1 -20.60 -17.03 1.15
N PHE A 2 -21.85 -16.77 1.56
CA PHE A 2 -22.58 -15.58 1.11
C PHE A 2 -22.11 -14.38 1.93
N ILE A 3 -21.77 -13.28 1.26
CA ILE A 3 -21.45 -12.00 1.91
C ILE A 3 -22.79 -11.39 2.35
N THR A 4 -22.92 -11.07 3.63
CA THR A 4 -24.11 -10.43 4.20
C THR A 4 -24.21 -8.97 3.77
N SER A 5 -25.42 -8.40 3.76
CA SER A 5 -25.60 -6.98 3.39
C SER A 5 -24.77 -6.03 4.25
N ASN A 6 -24.59 -6.35 5.54
CA ASN A 6 -23.77 -5.53 6.44
C ASN A 6 -22.28 -5.58 6.08
N GLU A 7 -21.78 -6.73 5.63
CA GLU A 7 -20.40 -6.86 5.12
C GLU A 7 -20.21 -6.14 3.78
N VAL A 8 -21.25 -6.01 2.95
CA VAL A 8 -21.18 -5.26 1.69
C VAL A 8 -21.22 -3.74 1.92
N ILE A 9 -22.06 -3.27 2.86
CA ILE A 9 -22.23 -1.84 3.12
C ILE A 9 -21.03 -1.28 3.90
N GLY A 10 -20.43 -2.10 4.78
CA GLY A 10 -19.39 -1.66 5.70
C GLY A 10 -19.97 -0.86 6.87
N GLU A 11 -19.34 -1.00 8.03
CA GLU A 11 -19.73 -0.26 9.24
C GLU A 11 -19.08 1.14 9.28
N TYR A 12 -17.89 1.26 8.71
CA TYR A 12 -17.08 2.47 8.74
C TYR A 12 -16.88 3.04 7.33
N THR A 13 -16.96 4.36 7.22
CA THR A 13 -16.78 5.07 5.94
C THR A 13 -15.59 6.04 5.96
N SER A 14 -15.07 6.34 7.15
CA SER A 14 -13.88 7.16 7.37
C SER A 14 -12.86 6.44 8.25
N GLY A 15 -11.57 6.65 7.94
CA GLY A 15 -10.49 6.13 8.76
C GLY A 15 -10.52 6.65 10.19
N ALA A 16 -11.05 7.86 10.42
CA ALA A 16 -11.15 8.45 11.76
C ALA A 16 -12.05 7.65 12.70
N GLU A 17 -13.10 7.01 12.17
CA GLU A 17 -14.04 6.18 12.93
C GLU A 17 -13.37 4.88 13.40
N VAL A 18 -12.35 4.42 12.66
CA VAL A 18 -11.63 3.17 12.93
C VAL A 18 -10.49 3.36 13.92
N VAL A 19 -9.92 4.57 14.05
CA VAL A 19 -8.71 4.80 14.87
C VAL A 19 -8.91 4.42 16.34
N SER A 20 -10.10 4.67 16.91
CA SER A 20 -10.40 4.30 18.31
C SER A 20 -10.58 2.80 18.51
N GLU A 21 -11.13 2.11 17.50
CA GLU A 21 -11.49 0.70 17.56
C GLU A 21 -10.33 -0.23 17.12
N PHE A 22 -9.31 0.32 16.48
CA PHE A 22 -8.22 -0.45 15.89
C PHE A 22 -6.88 -0.20 16.59
N ALA A 23 -6.39 -1.18 17.34
CA ALA A 23 -5.16 -1.09 18.13
C ALA A 23 -3.91 -0.78 17.29
N GLU A 24 -3.82 -1.32 16.06
CA GLU A 24 -2.69 -1.13 15.16
C GLU A 24 -2.84 0.11 14.25
N SER A 25 -3.88 0.93 14.42
CA SER A 25 -4.11 2.14 13.62
C SER A 25 -2.88 3.05 13.53
N LYS A 26 -2.17 3.26 14.65
CA LYS A 26 -0.93 4.04 14.70
C LYS A 26 0.18 3.45 13.82
N LYS A 27 0.30 2.12 13.77
CA LYS A 27 1.30 1.43 12.94
C LYS A 27 0.99 1.59 11.46
N VAL A 28 -0.29 1.56 11.08
CA VAL A 28 -0.72 1.86 9.69
C VAL A 28 -0.35 3.29 9.30
N ILE A 29 -0.62 4.25 10.18
CA ILE A 29 -0.29 5.66 9.94
C ILE A 29 1.23 5.85 9.80
N GLU A 30 2.02 5.23 10.68
CA GLU A 30 3.49 5.28 10.62
C GLU A 30 4.03 4.68 9.32
N PHE A 31 3.51 3.52 8.90
CA PHE A 31 3.86 2.91 7.61
C PHE A 31 3.58 3.85 6.43
N LEU A 32 2.42 4.50 6.41
CA LEU A 32 2.06 5.45 5.36
C LEU A 32 2.91 6.73 5.38
N ILE A 33 3.32 7.21 6.56
CA ILE A 33 4.26 8.33 6.70
C ILE A 33 5.61 7.96 6.11
N ASN A 34 6.11 6.76 6.38
CA ASN A 34 7.38 6.28 5.84
C ASN A 34 7.33 6.19 4.31
N LEU A 35 6.24 5.65 3.74
CA LEU A 35 6.04 5.66 2.29
C LEU A 35 5.97 7.08 1.72
N ASN A 36 5.22 7.98 2.35
CA ASN A 36 5.11 9.37 1.88
C ASN A 36 6.43 10.12 1.92
N THR A 37 7.31 9.79 2.87
CA THR A 37 8.66 10.36 2.97
C THR A 37 9.49 9.95 1.76
N GLU A 38 9.45 8.69 1.36
CA GLU A 38 10.15 8.20 0.17
C GLU A 38 9.57 8.75 -1.15
N LEU A 39 8.32 9.22 -1.12
CA LEU A 39 7.59 9.80 -2.25
C LEU A 39 7.61 11.33 -2.27
N GLU A 40 8.35 11.98 -1.36
CA GLU A 40 8.41 13.44 -1.28
C GLU A 40 8.97 14.06 -2.57
N GLY A 41 8.37 15.16 -3.03
CA GLY A 41 8.74 15.81 -4.29
C GLY A 41 8.32 15.05 -5.56
N THR A 42 7.59 13.93 -5.42
CA THR A 42 7.07 13.14 -6.55
C THR A 42 5.56 13.37 -6.72
N PRO A 43 4.98 13.10 -7.91
CA PRO A 43 3.53 13.18 -8.10
C PRO A 43 2.76 12.01 -7.44
N PHE A 44 3.44 11.08 -6.76
CA PHE A 44 2.86 9.83 -6.27
C PHE A 44 2.47 9.86 -4.78
N LYS A 45 2.61 11.01 -4.10
CA LYS A 45 2.25 11.15 -2.68
C LYS A 45 0.84 10.64 -2.38
N ILE A 46 0.72 10.04 -1.21
CA ILE A 46 -0.48 9.42 -0.68
C ILE A 46 -1.30 10.49 0.04
N ALA A 47 -2.54 10.67 -0.39
CA ALA A 47 -3.51 11.56 0.24
C ALA A 47 -4.36 10.82 1.28
N TYR A 48 -5.12 11.59 2.06
CA TYR A 48 -5.94 11.09 3.17
C TYR A 48 -6.96 10.01 2.76
N ARG A 49 -7.49 10.03 1.52
CA ARG A 49 -8.44 9.00 1.07
C ARG A 49 -7.82 7.61 1.08
N VAL A 50 -6.59 7.48 0.59
CA VAL A 50 -5.86 6.20 0.61
C VAL A 50 -5.54 5.80 2.04
N ARG A 51 -5.17 6.76 2.91
CA ARG A 51 -4.98 6.48 4.34
C ARG A 51 -6.24 5.88 4.98
N ASP A 52 -7.41 6.44 4.70
CA ASP A 52 -8.67 5.95 5.26
C ASP A 52 -8.98 4.54 4.77
N GLU A 53 -8.76 4.25 3.49
CA GLU A 53 -8.89 2.90 2.94
C GLU A 53 -7.93 1.90 3.61
N PHE A 54 -6.68 2.29 3.86
CA PHE A 54 -5.71 1.45 4.58
C PHE A 54 -6.17 1.13 6.00
N LEU A 55 -6.65 2.13 6.74
CA LEU A 55 -7.15 1.94 8.11
C LEU A 55 -8.33 0.98 8.14
N ILE A 56 -9.33 1.21 7.27
CA ILE A 56 -10.53 0.36 7.18
C ILE A 56 -10.15 -1.07 6.77
N TYR A 57 -9.30 -1.23 5.76
CA TYR A 57 -8.89 -2.55 5.29
C TYR A 57 -8.13 -3.34 6.37
N CYS A 58 -7.15 -2.70 7.03
CA CYS A 58 -6.38 -3.34 8.08
C CYS A 58 -7.24 -3.68 9.31
N TYR A 59 -8.23 -2.86 9.65
CA TYR A 59 -9.18 -3.17 10.71
C TYR A 59 -9.98 -4.43 10.39
N TYR A 60 -10.59 -4.54 9.21
CA TYR A 60 -11.33 -5.74 8.83
C TYR A 60 -10.43 -6.98 8.75
N ALA A 61 -9.18 -6.82 8.31
CA ALA A 61 -8.18 -7.89 8.36
C ALA A 61 -7.86 -8.33 9.80
N SER A 62 -7.86 -7.41 10.77
CA SER A 62 -7.61 -7.74 12.18
C SER A 62 -8.75 -8.53 12.84
N LEU A 63 -9.98 -8.41 12.34
CA LEU A 63 -11.13 -9.16 12.86
C LEU A 63 -11.05 -10.65 12.52
N ASN A 64 -10.36 -10.99 11.42
CA ASN A 64 -10.21 -12.35 10.94
C ASN A 64 -8.76 -12.59 10.46
N PRO A 65 -7.77 -12.60 11.36
CA PRO A 65 -6.37 -12.73 10.97
C PRO A 65 -6.10 -14.09 10.34
N THR A 66 -5.52 -14.10 9.13
CA THR A 66 -5.23 -15.34 8.38
C THR A 66 -4.08 -16.13 8.99
N ASP A 67 -3.12 -15.43 9.60
CA ASP A 67 -1.89 -15.95 10.19
C ASP A 67 -1.22 -14.89 11.08
N ALA A 68 -0.08 -15.21 11.69
CA ALA A 68 0.64 -14.29 12.57
C ALA A 68 1.17 -13.02 11.86
N ASN A 69 1.33 -13.07 10.53
CA ASN A 69 1.79 -11.97 9.68
C ASN A 69 0.65 -11.25 8.95
N TRP A 70 -0.62 -11.47 9.36
CA TRP A 70 -1.80 -10.85 8.76
C TRP A 70 -1.64 -9.34 8.53
N PHE A 71 -0.99 -8.64 9.45
CA PHE A 71 -0.82 -7.19 9.39
C PHE A 71 0.11 -6.77 8.25
N THR A 72 1.26 -7.44 8.12
CA THR A 72 2.20 -7.23 7.01
C THR A 72 1.53 -7.58 5.68
N HIS A 73 0.79 -8.70 5.61
CA HIS A 73 0.04 -9.08 4.42
C HIS A 73 -0.99 -8.02 4.02
N ALA A 74 -1.73 -7.47 4.99
CA ALA A 74 -2.72 -6.44 4.71
C ALA A 74 -2.09 -5.14 4.16
N LEU A 75 -0.97 -4.72 4.75
CA LEU A 75 -0.22 -3.56 4.26
C LEU A 75 0.37 -3.81 2.86
N ASP A 76 0.90 -5.01 2.61
CA ASP A 76 1.48 -5.38 1.31
C ASP A 76 0.42 -5.40 0.19
N GLU A 77 -0.74 -6.01 0.46
CA GLU A 77 -1.88 -6.05 -0.46
C GLU A 77 -2.37 -4.64 -0.80
N MET A 78 -2.60 -3.80 0.22
CA MET A 78 -3.04 -2.42 0.02
C MET A 78 -1.99 -1.58 -0.70
N THR A 79 -0.71 -1.77 -0.41
CA THR A 79 0.38 -1.06 -1.10
C THR A 79 0.42 -1.42 -2.59
N SER A 80 0.33 -2.72 -2.89
CA SER A 80 0.28 -3.20 -4.27
C SER A 80 -0.92 -2.61 -5.03
N MET A 81 -2.13 -2.68 -4.44
CA MET A 81 -3.36 -2.25 -5.09
C MET A 81 -3.52 -0.73 -5.19
N LYS A 82 -3.14 0.01 -4.14
CA LYS A 82 -3.46 1.44 -4.01
C LYS A 82 -2.27 2.34 -4.24
N ILE A 83 -1.03 1.88 -4.15
CA ILE A 83 0.15 2.75 -4.26
C ILE A 83 0.93 2.41 -5.52
N LEU A 84 1.41 1.17 -5.65
CA LEU A 84 2.25 0.78 -6.78
C LEU A 84 1.48 0.85 -8.11
N SER A 85 0.19 0.55 -8.11
CA SER A 85 -0.70 0.64 -9.28
C SER A 85 -0.78 2.03 -9.93
N ARG A 86 -0.38 3.08 -9.21
CA ARG A 86 -0.33 4.47 -9.71
C ARG A 86 1.04 4.88 -10.24
N ILE A 87 2.08 4.06 -10.06
CA ILE A 87 3.45 4.40 -10.43
C ILE A 87 3.70 3.94 -11.86
N GLU A 88 3.96 4.91 -12.73
CA GLU A 88 4.34 4.71 -14.11
C GLU A 88 5.11 5.91 -14.66
N GLY A 89 5.99 5.65 -15.62
CA GLY A 89 6.80 6.68 -16.24
C GLY A 89 8.17 6.19 -16.70
N ASP A 90 8.96 7.15 -17.17
CA ASP A 90 10.36 6.95 -17.54
C ASP A 90 11.30 7.06 -16.33
N GLU A 91 12.62 7.02 -16.59
CA GLU A 91 13.66 7.06 -15.55
C GLU A 91 13.58 8.35 -14.72
N THR A 92 13.24 9.48 -15.35
CA THR A 92 13.17 10.78 -14.67
C THR A 92 12.02 10.82 -13.66
N LYS A 93 10.89 10.19 -14.00
CA LYS A 93 9.68 10.19 -13.17
C LYS A 93 9.67 9.08 -12.13
N THR A 94 10.23 7.90 -12.45
CA THR A 94 10.04 6.69 -11.63
C THR A 94 11.33 6.07 -11.09
N GLY A 95 12.50 6.39 -11.63
CA GLY A 95 13.75 5.72 -11.25
C GLY A 95 14.08 5.85 -9.76
N SER A 96 14.05 7.08 -9.23
CA SER A 96 14.26 7.32 -7.80
C SER A 96 13.13 6.76 -6.94
N VAL A 97 11.89 6.85 -7.41
CA VAL A 97 10.69 6.34 -6.71
C VAL A 97 10.82 4.85 -6.43
N LEU A 98 11.14 4.05 -7.45
CA LEU A 98 11.27 2.59 -7.30
C LEU A 98 12.40 2.20 -6.36
N ARG A 99 13.53 2.90 -6.43
CA ARG A 99 14.69 2.66 -5.54
C ARG A 99 14.41 3.05 -4.09
N ASN A 100 13.74 4.18 -3.88
CA ASN A 100 13.40 4.69 -2.56
C ASN A 100 12.36 3.81 -1.85
N LEU A 101 11.30 3.41 -2.56
CA LEU A 101 10.25 2.57 -1.99
C LEU A 101 10.76 1.21 -1.50
N GLN A 102 11.83 0.66 -2.08
CA GLN A 102 12.44 -0.59 -1.61
C GLN A 102 13.04 -0.49 -0.19
N ARG A 103 13.29 0.73 0.34
CA ARG A 103 13.74 0.91 1.73
C ARG A 103 12.65 0.62 2.75
N VAL A 104 11.39 0.84 2.37
CA VAL A 104 10.21 0.59 3.21
C VAL A 104 9.62 -0.79 2.88
N LEU A 105 9.52 -1.10 1.59
CA LEU A 105 8.93 -2.33 1.07
C LEU A 105 10.00 -3.40 0.91
N THR A 106 10.50 -3.87 2.05
CA THR A 106 11.50 -4.94 2.18
C THR A 106 10.96 -6.30 1.70
N ALA A 107 11.77 -7.36 1.80
CA ALA A 107 11.36 -8.72 1.44
C ALA A 107 10.15 -9.25 2.24
N ASP A 108 9.83 -8.64 3.38
CA ASP A 108 8.65 -8.97 4.18
C ASP A 108 7.34 -8.59 3.45
N TYR A 109 7.39 -7.56 2.61
CA TYR A 109 6.32 -7.13 1.70
C TYR A 109 6.49 -7.80 0.35
N LYS A 110 6.40 -9.13 0.33
CA LYS A 110 6.76 -9.99 -0.80
C LYS A 110 6.14 -9.53 -2.12
N LYS A 111 4.85 -9.19 -2.15
CA LYS A 111 4.11 -8.81 -3.37
C LYS A 111 4.62 -7.47 -3.89
N SER A 112 4.68 -6.46 -3.04
CA SER A 112 5.13 -5.13 -3.41
C SER A 112 6.62 -5.10 -3.78
N ASN A 113 7.48 -5.77 -3.01
CA ASN A 113 8.92 -5.84 -3.28
C ASN A 113 9.22 -6.55 -4.62
N THR A 114 8.55 -7.67 -4.89
CA THR A 114 8.68 -8.38 -6.16
C THR A 114 8.27 -7.48 -7.32
N LYS A 115 7.16 -6.76 -7.19
CA LYS A 115 6.68 -5.87 -8.25
C LYS A 115 7.59 -4.66 -8.47
N LEU A 116 8.16 -4.08 -7.42
CA LEU A 116 9.15 -3.00 -7.54
C LEU A 116 10.38 -3.44 -8.34
N LYS A 117 10.92 -4.62 -8.04
CA LYS A 117 12.09 -5.18 -8.76
C LYS A 117 11.79 -5.46 -10.22
N GLU A 118 10.60 -5.98 -10.51
CA GLU A 118 10.12 -6.18 -11.88
C GLU A 118 10.05 -4.85 -12.63
N MET A 119 9.44 -3.83 -12.01
CA MET A 119 9.30 -2.50 -12.60
C MET A 119 10.65 -1.81 -12.83
N GLU A 120 11.61 -1.96 -11.90
CA GLU A 120 12.97 -1.42 -12.02
C GLU A 120 13.74 -2.11 -13.14
N THR A 121 13.63 -3.44 -13.23
CA THR A 121 14.25 -4.22 -14.32
C THR A 121 13.71 -3.74 -15.67
N ARG A 122 12.38 -3.61 -15.80
CA ARG A 122 11.75 -3.11 -17.02
C ARG A 122 12.24 -1.71 -17.38
N LEU A 123 12.27 -0.80 -16.41
CA LEU A 123 12.74 0.57 -16.60
C LEU A 123 14.16 0.60 -17.17
N SER A 124 15.05 -0.26 -16.67
CA SER A 124 16.44 -0.36 -17.14
C SER A 124 16.56 -0.84 -18.60
N ILE A 125 15.60 -1.65 -19.07
CA ILE A 125 15.63 -2.27 -20.41
C ILE A 125 14.91 -1.40 -21.43
N SER A 126 13.72 -0.89 -21.10
CA SER A 126 12.85 -0.17 -22.05
C SER A 126 12.81 1.34 -21.87
N GLY A 127 13.41 1.88 -20.80
CA GLY A 127 13.36 3.31 -20.48
C GLY A 127 11.99 3.81 -19.98
N TYR A 128 11.03 2.89 -19.81
CA TYR A 128 9.69 3.16 -19.28
C TYR A 128 9.20 1.96 -18.46
N THR A 129 8.41 2.22 -17.42
CA THR A 129 7.79 1.17 -16.61
C THR A 129 6.40 1.57 -16.14
N SER A 130 5.59 0.56 -15.83
CA SER A 130 4.28 0.70 -15.19
C SER A 130 3.96 -0.53 -14.36
N PHE A 131 3.02 -0.40 -13.42
CA PHE A 131 2.53 -1.54 -12.66
C PHE A 131 1.75 -2.57 -13.52
N TRP A 132 1.09 -2.14 -14.58
CA TRP A 132 0.13 -2.97 -15.33
C TRP A 132 0.75 -3.77 -16.47
N SER A 133 1.89 -3.30 -16.96
CA SER A 133 2.74 -4.03 -17.91
C SER A 133 3.51 -5.16 -17.25
#